data_AF-A0A401QRU0-F1
#
_entry.id   AF-A0A401QRU0-F1
#
_cell.length_a   1.000
_cell.length_b   1.000
_cell.length_c   1.000
_cell.angle_alpha   90.00
_cell.angle_beta   90.00
_cell.angle_gamma   90.00
#
_symmetry.space_group_name_H-M   'P 1'
#
loop_
_entity.id
_entity.type
_entity.pdbx_description
1 polymer ?
#
loop_
_entity_poly.entity_id
_entity_poly.type
_entity_poly.pdbx_seq_one_letter_code
_entity_poly.pdbx_strand_id
1 'polypeptide(L)'
;MSGLTTPQAWAAKTERTLDVVRAAMASNTKRRFTEHWTDDEVRDPLVALLGPKCWYCETTIQRADITVDHFRPKSEVLGEPGHDGYWWLAYKIANYRIACKHCNSSGARFDGMREGRAKGSRFPLLAGLRAWRQRDGLDLEQPLLLDPAQIGDPDLLGFDTAGYARRGRTPYSQAETQHGVCRADETIRILALNATQITEQRSDLMKEVTALAQLPGHPVIQDMIDKRVRPTAQWSAAAATALALQRACDRQLDTPARSAAARPVTTGSTPGHSNVDLHDLLEHLDPVELQAGISLTGRHRNTVHRAVLLHDGRISVWSRPWGTPNSAARAATGSDDIDGWGFWRLTIAGVEQSLAEFRAAHTTPDPPV
;
A
#
# COMPACT_ATOMS: atom_id res chain seq x y z
N MET A 1 -10.77 14.30 5.93
CA MET A 1 -11.98 14.69 5.13
C MET A 1 -12.95 15.62 5.88
N SER A 2 -12.81 15.80 7.20
CA SER A 2 -13.81 16.43 8.10
C SER A 2 -14.06 17.94 7.93
N GLY A 3 -13.64 18.55 6.82
CA GLY A 3 -13.89 19.97 6.49
C GLY A 3 -14.40 20.21 5.07
N LEU A 4 -14.64 19.15 4.29
CA LEU A 4 -15.20 19.29 2.95
C LEU A 4 -16.72 19.36 3.02
N THR A 5 -17.28 20.46 2.55
CA THR A 5 -18.73 20.65 2.40
C THR A 5 -19.15 20.35 0.97
N THR A 6 -20.24 19.62 0.80
CA THR A 6 -20.85 19.41 -0.52
C THR A 6 -21.61 20.66 -0.94
N PRO A 7 -21.27 21.33 -2.07
CA PRO A 7 -22.04 22.47 -2.55
C PRO A 7 -23.49 22.08 -2.85
N GLN A 8 -24.46 22.91 -2.44
CA GLN A 8 -25.89 22.55 -2.56
C GLN A 8 -26.34 22.43 -4.03
N ALA A 9 -25.87 23.34 -4.89
CA ALA A 9 -26.17 23.31 -6.32
C ALA A 9 -25.60 22.05 -6.98
N TRP A 10 -24.36 21.69 -6.63
CA TRP A 10 -23.72 20.45 -7.06
C TRP A 10 -24.49 19.22 -6.57
N ALA A 11 -24.88 19.18 -5.30
CA ALA A 11 -25.65 18.07 -4.73
C ALA A 11 -26.96 17.85 -5.50
N ALA A 12 -27.74 18.91 -5.76
CA ALA A 12 -28.98 18.83 -6.51
C ALA A 12 -28.78 18.33 -7.96
N LYS A 13 -27.70 18.78 -8.61
CA LYS A 13 -27.32 18.34 -9.97
C LYS A 13 -26.93 16.87 -9.98
N THR A 14 -26.12 16.42 -9.02
CA THR A 14 -25.69 15.02 -8.94
C THR A 14 -26.81 14.05 -8.56
N GLU A 15 -27.78 14.47 -7.74
CA GLU A 15 -28.94 13.63 -7.40
C GLU A 15 -29.78 13.34 -8.65
N ARG A 16 -30.00 14.35 -9.52
CA ARG A 16 -30.66 14.12 -10.81
C ARG A 16 -29.93 13.08 -11.67
N THR A 17 -28.60 13.11 -11.66
CA THR A 17 -27.80 12.11 -12.38
C THR A 17 -27.92 10.73 -11.72
N LEU A 18 -27.99 10.65 -10.39
CA LEU A 18 -28.25 9.39 -9.68
C LEU A 18 -29.65 8.83 -9.96
N ASP A 19 -30.68 9.67 -10.09
CA ASP A 19 -32.02 9.23 -10.46
C ASP A 19 -32.02 8.55 -11.83
N VAL A 20 -31.29 9.12 -12.80
CA VAL A 20 -31.10 8.50 -14.13
C VAL A 20 -30.36 7.17 -14.03
N VAL A 21 -29.30 7.08 -13.21
CA VAL A 21 -28.58 5.83 -12.96
C VAL A 21 -29.50 4.79 -12.31
N ARG A 22 -30.32 5.20 -11.34
CA ARG A 22 -31.28 4.33 -10.63
C ARG A 22 -32.36 3.80 -11.57
N ALA A 23 -32.88 4.65 -12.47
CA ALA A 23 -33.83 4.23 -13.50
C ALA A 23 -33.19 3.27 -14.52
N ALA A 24 -31.93 3.49 -14.89
CA ALA A 24 -31.19 2.59 -15.77
C ALA A 24 -30.97 1.21 -15.12
N MET A 25 -30.61 1.19 -13.83
CA MET A 25 -30.49 -0.03 -13.03
C MET A 25 -31.82 -0.80 -12.98
N ALA A 26 -32.93 -0.12 -12.71
CA ALA A 26 -34.25 -0.74 -12.63
C ALA A 26 -34.72 -1.34 -13.96
N SER A 27 -34.31 -0.75 -15.09
CA SER A 27 -34.62 -1.23 -16.44
C SER A 27 -33.55 -2.13 -17.04
N ASN A 28 -32.50 -2.47 -16.29
CA ASN A 28 -31.33 -3.24 -16.74
C ASN A 28 -30.69 -2.67 -18.03
N THR A 29 -30.60 -1.33 -18.11
CA THR A 29 -30.01 -0.61 -19.25
C THR A 29 -28.67 0.03 -18.89
N LYS A 30 -27.92 0.49 -19.91
CA LYS A 30 -26.59 1.08 -19.73
C LYS A 30 -26.65 2.33 -18.84
N ARG A 31 -26.02 2.24 -17.67
CA ARG A 31 -25.80 3.37 -16.77
C ARG A 31 -24.93 4.45 -17.41
N ARG A 32 -25.28 5.71 -17.17
CA ARG A 32 -24.49 6.87 -17.62
C ARG A 32 -24.15 7.73 -16.41
N PHE A 33 -22.86 7.89 -16.17
CA PHE A 33 -22.35 8.84 -15.19
C PHE A 33 -21.85 10.08 -15.93
N THR A 34 -22.08 11.25 -15.38
CA THR A 34 -21.50 12.50 -15.86
C THR A 34 -20.37 12.87 -14.92
N GLU A 35 -19.28 13.42 -15.45
CA GLU A 35 -18.05 13.65 -14.68
C GLU A 35 -18.12 14.84 -13.73
N HIS A 36 -19.22 15.01 -12.99
CA HIS A 36 -19.38 16.12 -12.03
C HIS A 36 -18.31 16.16 -10.92
N TRP A 37 -17.55 15.08 -10.73
CA TRP A 37 -16.36 15.05 -9.87
C TRP A 37 -15.20 15.90 -10.39
N THR A 38 -15.20 16.32 -11.65
CA THR A 38 -14.18 17.22 -12.22
C THR A 38 -14.56 18.70 -12.10
N ASP A 39 -15.79 19.00 -11.69
CA ASP A 39 -16.27 20.37 -11.45
C ASP A 39 -15.37 21.07 -10.40
N ASP A 40 -14.94 22.30 -10.69
CA ASP A 40 -14.00 23.07 -9.87
C ASP A 40 -14.46 23.20 -8.41
N GLU A 41 -15.76 23.39 -8.18
CA GLU A 41 -16.37 23.50 -6.84
C GLU A 41 -16.20 22.25 -5.95
N VAL A 42 -15.84 21.10 -6.54
CA VAL A 42 -15.52 19.86 -5.81
C VAL A 42 -14.04 19.52 -5.91
N ARG A 43 -13.44 19.67 -7.08
CA ARG A 43 -12.03 19.34 -7.31
C ARG A 43 -11.10 20.26 -6.53
N ASP A 44 -11.36 21.57 -6.53
CA ASP A 44 -10.43 22.53 -5.94
C ASP A 44 -10.33 22.41 -4.41
N PRO A 45 -11.44 22.19 -3.65
CA PRO A 45 -11.35 21.86 -2.23
C PRO A 45 -10.54 20.58 -1.94
N LEU A 46 -10.63 19.55 -2.80
CA LEU A 46 -9.81 18.34 -2.66
C LEU A 46 -8.32 18.65 -2.88
N VAL A 47 -8.00 19.45 -3.90
CA VAL A 47 -6.63 19.90 -4.17
C VAL A 47 -6.10 20.78 -3.04
N ALA A 48 -6.93 21.63 -2.43
CA ALA A 48 -6.53 22.50 -1.32
C ALA A 48 -6.09 21.72 -0.07
N LEU A 49 -6.61 20.50 0.15
CA LEU A 49 -6.27 19.68 1.32
C LEU A 49 -4.81 19.19 1.31
N LEU A 50 -4.34 18.67 0.18
CA LEU A 50 -3.04 17.98 0.07
C LEU A 50 -2.19 18.50 -1.09
N GLY A 51 -2.55 19.63 -1.67
CA GLY A 51 -1.90 20.19 -2.86
C GLY A 51 -2.24 19.44 -4.15
N PRO A 52 -1.73 19.93 -5.29
CA PRO A 52 -1.93 19.32 -6.60
C PRO A 52 -1.03 18.09 -6.78
N LYS A 53 -1.19 17.07 -5.94
CA LYS A 53 -0.44 15.82 -6.00
C LYS A 53 -1.36 14.60 -5.92
N CYS A 54 -0.88 13.47 -6.44
CA CYS A 54 -1.55 12.19 -6.26
C CYS A 54 -1.55 11.80 -4.78
N TRP A 55 -2.72 11.52 -4.18
CA TRP A 55 -2.81 11.12 -2.77
C TRP A 55 -2.21 9.73 -2.50
N TYR A 56 -2.01 8.93 -3.55
CA TYR A 56 -1.43 7.59 -3.45
C TYR A 56 0.10 7.58 -3.52
N CYS A 57 0.66 8.11 -4.61
CA CYS A 57 2.11 8.09 -4.84
C CYS A 57 2.82 9.40 -4.51
N GLU A 58 2.06 10.44 -4.13
CA GLU A 58 2.51 11.78 -3.80
C GLU A 58 3.26 12.55 -4.90
N THR A 59 3.33 12.02 -6.14
CA THR A 59 3.84 12.75 -7.30
C THR A 59 2.96 13.96 -7.60
N THR A 60 3.58 15.13 -7.77
CA THR A 60 2.87 16.36 -8.15
C THR A 60 2.34 16.27 -9.58
N ILE A 61 1.13 16.76 -9.78
CA ILE A 61 0.42 16.80 -11.06
C ILE A 61 0.43 18.26 -11.54
N GLN A 62 1.44 18.66 -12.32
CA GLN A 62 1.64 20.06 -12.72
C GLN A 62 1.17 20.41 -14.13
N ARG A 63 1.35 19.50 -15.10
CA ARG A 63 1.01 19.72 -16.53
C ARG A 63 0.00 18.72 -17.09
N ALA A 64 -0.47 17.80 -16.27
CA ALA A 64 -1.48 16.82 -16.63
C ALA A 64 -2.78 17.17 -15.90
N ASP A 65 -3.90 16.70 -16.45
CA ASP A 65 -5.19 16.87 -15.80
C ASP A 65 -5.20 16.13 -14.47
N ILE A 66 -5.67 16.83 -13.44
CA ILE A 66 -5.91 16.25 -12.13
C ILE A 66 -7.12 15.32 -12.24
N THR A 67 -6.92 14.03 -11.99
CA THR A 67 -8.01 13.06 -12.01
C THR A 67 -8.54 12.82 -10.60
N VAL A 68 -9.85 12.67 -10.49
CA VAL A 68 -10.53 12.27 -9.24
C VAL A 68 -10.85 10.78 -9.33
N ASP A 69 -10.22 10.00 -8.47
CA ASP A 69 -10.51 8.58 -8.29
C ASP A 69 -11.69 8.37 -7.33
N HIS A 70 -12.49 7.34 -7.62
CA HIS A 70 -13.52 6.83 -6.72
C HIS A 70 -12.92 5.68 -5.91
N PHE A 71 -12.59 5.91 -4.63
CA PHE A 71 -11.92 4.89 -3.80
C PHE A 71 -12.66 3.55 -3.85
N ARG A 72 -13.98 3.60 -3.61
CA ARG A 72 -14.95 2.56 -4.02
C ARG A 72 -15.42 2.81 -5.45
N PRO A 73 -15.18 1.90 -6.40
CA PRO A 73 -15.41 2.15 -7.82
C PRO A 73 -16.90 2.18 -8.16
N LYS A 74 -17.31 3.19 -8.93
CA LYS A 74 -18.73 3.49 -9.20
C LYS A 74 -19.45 2.54 -10.16
N SER A 75 -18.73 1.93 -11.10
CA SER A 75 -19.35 1.25 -12.26
C SER A 75 -19.27 -0.26 -12.20
N GLU A 76 -18.23 -0.81 -11.56
CA GLU A 76 -17.96 -2.24 -11.44
C GLU A 76 -16.91 -2.44 -10.35
N VAL A 77 -16.79 -3.68 -9.85
CA VAL A 77 -15.66 -4.11 -9.02
C VAL A 77 -14.92 -5.22 -9.76
N LEU A 78 -13.65 -4.99 -10.10
CA LEU A 78 -12.85 -5.97 -10.81
C LEU A 78 -12.64 -7.22 -9.94
N GLY A 79 -12.94 -8.40 -10.49
CA GLY A 79 -12.82 -9.68 -9.78
C GLY A 79 -14.09 -10.10 -9.04
N GLU A 80 -15.16 -9.29 -9.08
CA GLU A 80 -16.44 -9.58 -8.40
C GLU A 80 -17.59 -9.65 -9.42
N PRO A 81 -17.82 -10.82 -10.04
CA PRO A 81 -18.88 -10.98 -11.02
C PRO A 81 -20.26 -10.61 -10.46
N GLY A 82 -21.03 -9.83 -11.22
CA GLY A 82 -22.37 -9.41 -10.83
C GLY A 82 -22.42 -8.18 -9.92
N HIS A 83 -21.29 -7.64 -9.47
CA HIS A 83 -21.28 -6.42 -8.68
C HIS A 83 -21.41 -5.18 -9.57
N ASP A 84 -22.47 -4.40 -9.37
CA ASP A 84 -22.76 -3.19 -10.16
C ASP A 84 -21.86 -1.99 -9.83
N GLY A 85 -20.74 -2.18 -9.16
CA GLY A 85 -20.00 -1.10 -8.50
C GLY A 85 -20.83 -0.34 -7.45
N TYR A 86 -20.16 0.56 -6.75
CA TYR A 86 -20.73 1.40 -5.71
C TYR A 86 -21.37 2.65 -6.34
N TRP A 87 -22.33 2.46 -7.24
CA TRP A 87 -22.91 3.55 -8.04
C TRP A 87 -23.55 4.65 -7.18
N TRP A 88 -24.08 4.30 -6.00
CA TRP A 88 -24.65 5.25 -5.04
C TRP A 88 -23.57 6.13 -4.36
N LEU A 89 -22.29 5.77 -4.49
CA LEU A 89 -21.14 6.55 -4.03
C LEU A 89 -20.47 7.36 -5.15
N ALA A 90 -21.02 7.33 -6.37
CA ALA A 90 -20.44 8.03 -7.52
C ALA A 90 -20.29 9.55 -7.30
N TYR A 91 -21.18 10.14 -6.48
CA TYR A 91 -21.21 11.56 -6.15
C TYR A 91 -21.08 11.85 -4.65
N LYS A 92 -20.27 11.04 -3.96
CA LYS A 92 -19.93 11.27 -2.55
C LYS A 92 -18.48 11.75 -2.46
N ILE A 93 -18.30 13.01 -2.05
CA ILE A 93 -16.96 13.62 -1.88
C ILE A 93 -16.07 12.78 -0.95
N ALA A 94 -16.65 12.17 0.09
CA ALA A 94 -15.95 11.24 0.98
C ALA A 94 -15.28 10.05 0.25
N ASN A 95 -15.76 9.69 -0.94
CA ASN A 95 -15.24 8.61 -1.78
C ASN A 95 -14.21 9.10 -2.83
N TYR A 96 -13.85 10.39 -2.86
CA TYR A 96 -12.98 10.99 -3.88
C TYR A 96 -11.53 11.14 -3.43
N ARG A 97 -10.58 10.75 -4.28
CA ARG A 97 -9.14 10.93 -4.06
C ARG A 97 -8.53 11.61 -5.27
N ILE A 98 -7.64 12.58 -5.06
CA ILE A 98 -6.84 13.09 -6.17
C ILE A 98 -5.81 12.02 -6.55
N ALA A 99 -5.81 11.60 -7.81
CA ALA A 99 -4.93 10.55 -8.29
C ALA A 99 -4.26 10.93 -9.61
N CYS A 100 -3.03 10.47 -9.82
CA CYS A 100 -2.42 10.49 -11.14
C CYS A 100 -2.97 9.35 -12.01
N LYS A 101 -2.82 9.46 -13.33
CA LYS A 101 -3.27 8.43 -14.29
C LYS A 101 -2.63 7.06 -14.02
N HIS A 102 -1.38 7.02 -13.55
CA HIS A 102 -0.68 5.76 -13.23
C HIS A 102 -1.32 4.99 -12.08
N CYS A 103 -1.60 5.66 -10.95
CA CYS A 103 -2.25 5.03 -9.81
C CYS A 103 -3.72 4.74 -10.11
N ASN A 104 -4.42 5.65 -10.81
CA ASN A 104 -5.84 5.52 -11.08
C ASN A 104 -6.17 4.48 -12.16
N SER A 105 -5.55 4.52 -13.35
CA SER A 105 -6.09 3.77 -14.51
C SER A 105 -5.09 3.12 -15.47
N SER A 106 -3.84 3.56 -15.56
CA SER A 106 -2.89 3.01 -16.55
C SER A 106 -1.89 1.99 -16.00
N GLY A 107 -1.66 2.01 -14.68
CA GLY A 107 -0.58 1.26 -14.02
C GLY A 107 0.78 1.87 -14.33
N ALA A 108 1.79 1.52 -13.54
CA ALA A 108 3.18 1.83 -13.86
C ALA A 108 3.82 0.72 -14.70
N ARG A 109 4.90 1.07 -15.41
CA ARG A 109 5.65 0.15 -16.27
C ARG A 109 7.15 0.35 -16.08
N PHE A 110 7.89 -0.76 -16.08
CA PHE A 110 9.34 -0.83 -16.03
C PHE A 110 9.84 -1.72 -17.14
N ASP A 111 10.74 -1.19 -17.96
CA ASP A 111 11.38 -1.95 -19.03
C ASP A 111 10.36 -2.72 -19.89
N GLY A 112 9.25 -2.05 -20.23
CA GLY A 112 8.12 -2.63 -20.96
C GLY A 112 7.16 -3.52 -20.16
N MET A 113 7.54 -3.97 -18.96
CA MET A 113 6.74 -4.82 -18.07
C MET A 113 5.82 -4.00 -17.16
N ARG A 114 4.64 -4.52 -16.80
CA ARG A 114 3.73 -3.85 -15.84
C ARG A 114 4.28 -4.00 -14.42
N GLU A 115 4.52 -2.88 -13.72
CA GLU A 115 4.98 -2.85 -12.31
C GLU A 115 3.84 -2.88 -11.28
N GLY A 116 2.62 -3.06 -11.78
CA GLY A 116 1.39 -3.08 -11.03
C GLY A 116 0.20 -2.99 -11.98
N ARG A 117 -1.01 -3.10 -11.45
CA ARG A 117 -2.22 -3.13 -12.28
C ARG A 117 -3.03 -1.83 -12.26
N ALA A 118 -2.51 -0.78 -11.61
CA ALA A 118 -3.27 0.40 -11.18
C ALA A 118 -4.38 -0.01 -10.21
N LYS A 119 -5.04 0.98 -9.60
CA LYS A 119 -6.28 0.73 -8.88
C LYS A 119 -7.40 0.39 -9.87
N GLY A 120 -7.73 1.26 -10.81
CA GLY A 120 -8.88 1.11 -11.71
C GLY A 120 -10.15 0.81 -10.93
N SER A 121 -10.87 -0.23 -11.35
CA SER A 121 -12.04 -0.79 -10.64
C SER A 121 -11.68 -1.83 -9.56
N ARG A 122 -10.40 -1.96 -9.17
CA ARG A 122 -9.99 -2.87 -8.09
C ARG A 122 -10.39 -2.29 -6.75
N PHE A 123 -11.17 -3.06 -6.01
CA PHE A 123 -11.49 -2.79 -4.62
C PHE A 123 -11.51 -4.11 -3.83
N PRO A 124 -10.33 -4.77 -3.70
CA PRO A 124 -10.21 -5.99 -2.93
C PRO A 124 -10.49 -5.69 -1.44
N LEU A 125 -11.17 -6.62 -0.78
CA LEU A 125 -11.34 -6.60 0.68
C LEU A 125 -10.29 -7.52 1.30
N LEU A 126 -9.73 -7.09 2.43
CA LEU A 126 -8.95 -7.97 3.30
C LEU A 126 -9.89 -8.93 4.04
N ALA A 127 -11.00 -8.38 4.57
CA ALA A 127 -11.99 -9.09 5.36
C ALA A 127 -13.34 -8.36 5.33
N GLY A 128 -14.36 -8.98 5.93
CA GLY A 128 -15.67 -8.37 6.12
C GLY A 128 -16.66 -8.60 4.98
N LEU A 129 -17.86 -8.06 5.13
CA LEU A 129 -18.97 -8.25 4.19
C LEU A 129 -18.99 -7.13 3.15
N ARG A 130 -18.84 -7.50 1.87
CA ARG A 130 -18.94 -6.56 0.74
C ARG A 130 -20.35 -5.98 0.65
N ALA A 131 -20.44 -4.67 0.46
CA ALA A 131 -21.69 -3.98 0.19
C ALA A 131 -22.06 -4.03 -1.29
N TRP A 132 -23.22 -4.60 -1.60
CA TRP A 132 -23.74 -4.76 -2.97
C TRP A 132 -24.76 -3.68 -3.33
N ARG A 133 -25.37 -3.04 -2.33
CA ARG A 133 -26.47 -2.09 -2.49
C ARG A 133 -26.30 -0.88 -1.59
N GLN A 134 -27.03 0.19 -1.91
CA GLN A 134 -26.99 1.47 -1.18
C GLN A 134 -27.27 1.37 0.33
N ARG A 135 -28.05 0.38 0.76
CA ARG A 135 -28.45 0.20 2.17
C ARG A 135 -27.51 -0.71 2.96
N ASP A 136 -26.53 -1.32 2.30
CA ASP A 136 -25.60 -2.24 2.94
C ASP A 136 -24.57 -1.46 3.77
N GLY A 137 -24.10 -2.04 4.88
CA GLY A 137 -23.14 -1.40 5.79
C GLY A 137 -21.74 -1.34 5.19
N LEU A 138 -21.29 -0.14 4.78
CA LEU A 138 -19.94 0.09 4.26
C LEU A 138 -18.84 -0.06 5.32
N ASP A 139 -19.21 0.04 6.60
CA ASP A 139 -18.37 -0.12 7.78
C ASP A 139 -18.06 -1.58 8.10
N LEU A 140 -18.82 -2.52 7.52
CA LEU A 140 -18.54 -3.96 7.61
C LEU A 140 -17.42 -4.40 6.66
N GLU A 141 -17.05 -3.58 5.69
CA GLU A 141 -15.96 -3.84 4.76
C GLU A 141 -14.62 -3.47 5.40
N GLN A 142 -13.61 -4.34 5.26
CA GLN A 142 -12.22 -3.98 5.53
C GLN A 142 -11.44 -3.96 4.21
N PRO A 143 -11.24 -2.78 3.58
CA PRO A 143 -10.54 -2.68 2.30
C PRO A 143 -9.09 -3.11 2.42
N LEU A 144 -8.61 -3.90 1.44
CA LEU A 144 -7.21 -4.29 1.37
C LEU A 144 -6.31 -3.10 1.00
N LEU A 145 -6.79 -2.22 0.11
CA LEU A 145 -6.08 -0.99 -0.25
C LEU A 145 -6.06 -0.01 0.92
N LEU A 146 -4.92 0.63 1.16
CA LEU A 146 -4.83 1.75 2.08
C LEU A 146 -5.53 2.97 1.47
N ASP A 147 -6.36 3.62 2.27
CA ASP A 147 -7.04 4.86 1.93
C ASP A 147 -6.27 6.06 2.53
N PRO A 148 -5.66 6.93 1.71
CA PRO A 148 -4.96 8.12 2.20
C PRO A 148 -5.82 9.09 3.01
N ALA A 149 -7.15 8.99 2.90
CA ALA A 149 -8.09 9.82 3.63
C ALA A 149 -8.63 9.18 4.92
N GLN A 150 -8.32 7.90 5.15
CA GLN A 150 -8.67 7.17 6.36
C GLN A 150 -7.57 7.38 7.41
N ILE A 151 -7.96 7.76 8.62
CA ILE A 151 -7.01 7.93 9.72
C ILE A 151 -6.37 6.56 10.04
N GLY A 152 -5.06 6.55 10.23
CA GLY A 152 -4.27 5.35 10.55
C GLY A 152 -3.79 4.57 9.33
N ASP A 153 -4.49 4.62 8.19
CA ASP A 153 -4.07 3.91 6.97
C ASP A 153 -2.71 4.40 6.43
N PRO A 154 -2.42 5.73 6.36
CA PRO A 154 -1.10 6.21 5.99
C PRO A 154 0.04 5.71 6.89
N ASP A 155 -0.24 5.45 8.17
CA ASP A 155 0.76 5.01 9.15
C ASP A 155 1.19 3.54 8.92
N LEU A 156 0.42 2.79 8.13
CA LEU A 156 0.79 1.44 7.71
C LEU A 156 1.86 1.43 6.61
N LEU A 157 2.17 2.58 6.03
CA LEU A 157 3.19 2.76 4.99
C LEU A 157 4.40 3.54 5.53
N GLY A 158 5.61 3.10 5.19
CA GLY A 158 6.86 3.79 5.49
C GLY A 158 7.79 3.80 4.28
N PHE A 159 8.99 4.36 4.44
CA PHE A 159 10.01 4.43 3.40
C PHE A 159 11.38 3.99 3.93
N ASP A 160 12.14 3.25 3.12
CA ASP A 160 13.55 2.97 3.41
C ASP A 160 14.46 4.06 2.84
N THR A 161 15.75 4.03 3.22
CA THR A 161 16.75 5.01 2.79
C THR A 161 17.03 4.98 1.27
N ALA A 162 16.64 3.91 0.59
CA ALA A 162 16.72 3.79 -0.86
C ALA A 162 15.46 4.35 -1.58
N GLY A 163 14.53 4.97 -0.84
CA GLY A 163 13.34 5.60 -1.40
C GLY A 163 12.20 4.65 -1.75
N TYR A 164 12.32 3.36 -1.38
CA TYR A 164 11.22 2.43 -1.57
C TYR A 164 10.17 2.60 -0.49
N ALA A 165 8.92 2.61 -0.89
CA ALA A 165 7.79 2.40 0.00
C ALA A 165 7.85 0.98 0.58
N ARG A 166 7.56 0.88 1.88
CA ARG A 166 7.58 -0.34 2.69
C ARG A 166 6.38 -0.36 3.61
N ARG A 167 6.07 -1.53 4.17
CA ARG A 167 5.26 -1.63 5.38
C ARG A 167 5.89 -0.77 6.51
N GLY A 168 5.05 -0.03 7.22
CA GLY A 168 5.42 0.71 8.42
C GLY A 168 5.73 -0.22 9.59
N ARG A 169 6.05 0.35 10.76
CA ARG A 169 6.35 -0.43 11.97
C ARG A 169 5.10 -0.85 12.76
N THR A 170 3.92 -0.50 12.27
CA THR A 170 2.64 -0.87 12.89
C THR A 170 2.48 -2.39 12.85
N PRO A 171 2.16 -3.06 13.97
CA PRO A 171 1.90 -4.50 13.99
C PRO A 171 0.84 -4.92 12.97
N TYR A 172 0.90 -6.18 12.52
CA TYR A 172 -0.19 -6.74 11.72
C TYR A 172 -1.50 -6.68 12.51
N SER A 173 -2.56 -6.24 11.84
CA SER A 173 -3.91 -6.38 12.39
C SER A 173 -4.31 -7.86 12.46
N GLN A 174 -5.30 -8.20 13.30
CA GLN A 174 -5.83 -9.56 13.38
C GLN A 174 -6.29 -10.09 12.01
N ALA A 175 -6.92 -9.25 11.20
CA ALA A 175 -7.36 -9.62 9.86
C ALA A 175 -6.18 -9.90 8.91
N GLU A 176 -5.11 -9.10 8.96
CA GLU A 176 -3.89 -9.36 8.18
C GLU A 176 -3.28 -10.71 8.56
N THR A 177 -3.15 -10.98 9.86
CA THR A 177 -2.62 -12.25 10.39
C THR A 177 -3.48 -13.45 10.01
N GLN A 178 -4.80 -13.35 10.19
CA GLN A 178 -5.75 -14.42 9.88
C GLN A 178 -5.76 -14.78 8.39
N HIS A 179 -5.64 -13.78 7.52
CA HIS A 179 -5.63 -13.98 6.08
C HIS A 179 -4.23 -14.15 5.48
N GLY A 180 -3.17 -14.01 6.28
CA GLY A 180 -1.78 -14.08 5.82
C GLY A 180 -1.39 -13.01 4.81
N VAL A 181 -2.04 -11.83 4.85
CA VAL A 181 -1.89 -10.78 3.84
C VAL A 181 -1.53 -9.46 4.51
N CYS A 182 -0.53 -8.75 3.98
CA CYS A 182 -0.21 -7.39 4.41
C CYS A 182 -0.89 -6.33 3.53
N ARG A 183 -1.69 -5.44 4.13
CA ARG A 183 -2.38 -4.35 3.42
C ARG A 183 -1.41 -3.39 2.73
N ALA A 184 -0.33 -3.02 3.42
CA ALA A 184 0.67 -2.08 2.90
C ALA A 184 1.38 -2.62 1.68
N ASP A 185 1.85 -3.88 1.72
CA ASP A 185 2.55 -4.50 0.59
C ASP A 185 1.63 -4.72 -0.61
N GLU A 186 0.37 -5.11 -0.39
CA GLU A 186 -0.61 -5.23 -1.47
C GLU A 186 -0.97 -3.87 -2.08
N THR A 187 -1.02 -2.81 -1.26
CA THR A 187 -1.20 -1.44 -1.75
C THR A 187 -0.01 -0.98 -2.59
N ILE A 188 1.21 -1.21 -2.11
CA ILE A 188 2.46 -0.93 -2.85
C ILE A 188 2.44 -1.65 -4.21
N ARG A 189 2.03 -2.92 -4.23
CA ARG A 189 1.92 -3.76 -5.43
C ARG A 189 0.88 -3.24 -6.41
N ILE A 190 -0.35 -3.03 -5.96
CA ILE A 190 -1.48 -2.67 -6.83
C ILE A 190 -1.24 -1.30 -7.47
N LEU A 191 -0.77 -0.33 -6.69
CA LEU A 191 -0.53 1.05 -7.11
C LEU A 191 0.86 1.27 -7.72
N ALA A 192 1.71 0.23 -7.73
CA ALA A 192 3.10 0.30 -8.16
C ALA A 192 3.88 1.43 -7.47
N LEU A 193 3.76 1.55 -6.14
CA LEU A 193 4.39 2.65 -5.39
C LEU A 193 5.92 2.59 -5.42
N ASN A 194 6.50 1.48 -5.86
CA ASN A 194 7.94 1.28 -6.05
C ASN A 194 8.33 1.24 -7.54
N ALA A 195 7.62 1.99 -8.38
CA ALA A 195 8.03 2.22 -9.75
C ALA A 195 9.40 2.93 -9.79
N THR A 196 10.31 2.48 -10.65
CA THR A 196 11.73 2.89 -10.62
C THR A 196 11.93 4.40 -10.68
N GLN A 197 11.16 5.08 -11.54
CA GLN A 197 11.28 6.53 -11.69
C GLN A 197 10.91 7.28 -10.41
N ILE A 198 10.10 6.69 -9.54
CA ILE A 198 9.67 7.32 -8.28
C ILE A 198 10.65 6.99 -7.15
N THR A 199 11.18 5.76 -7.08
CA THR A 199 12.08 5.36 -5.98
C THR A 199 13.40 6.14 -5.99
N GLU A 200 13.99 6.36 -7.16
CA GLU A 200 15.24 7.14 -7.28
C GLU A 200 15.03 8.59 -6.82
N GLN A 201 13.98 9.24 -7.31
CA GLN A 201 13.68 10.63 -6.95
C GLN A 201 13.30 10.79 -5.47
N ARG A 202 12.62 9.79 -4.87
CA ARG A 202 12.42 9.76 -3.42
C ARG A 202 13.72 9.59 -2.66
N SER A 203 14.63 8.72 -3.12
CA SER A 203 15.94 8.55 -2.49
C SER A 203 16.71 9.86 -2.45
N ASP A 204 16.73 10.61 -3.56
CA ASP A 204 17.44 11.89 -3.64
C ASP A 204 16.81 12.95 -2.72
N LEU A 205 15.48 13.05 -2.69
CA LEU A 205 14.78 13.91 -1.73
C LEU A 205 15.11 13.54 -0.27
N MET A 206 15.12 12.25 0.05
CA MET A 206 15.42 11.77 1.39
C MET A 206 16.87 12.08 1.79
N LYS A 207 17.84 11.90 0.90
CA LYS A 207 19.25 12.30 1.11
C LYS A 207 19.36 13.80 1.33
N GLU A 208 18.65 14.60 0.53
CA GLU A 208 18.64 16.05 0.66
C GLU A 208 18.11 16.50 2.02
N VAL A 209 16.94 15.99 2.45
CA VAL A 209 16.37 16.31 3.77
C VAL A 209 17.30 15.88 4.89
N THR A 210 17.94 14.72 4.75
CA THR A 210 18.90 14.20 5.73
C THR A 210 20.11 15.14 5.84
N ALA A 211 20.68 15.57 4.72
CA ALA A 211 21.81 16.51 4.69
C ALA A 211 21.43 17.87 5.30
N LEU A 212 20.25 18.40 4.97
CA LEU A 212 19.76 19.66 5.56
C LEU A 212 19.58 19.54 7.09
N ALA A 213 19.06 18.42 7.58
CA ALA A 213 18.83 18.20 9.00
C ALA A 213 20.12 18.08 9.84
N GLN A 214 21.25 17.77 9.20
CA GLN A 214 22.57 17.71 9.86
C GLN A 214 23.26 19.07 9.97
N LEU A 215 22.77 20.09 9.24
CA LEU A 215 23.33 21.43 9.30
C LEU A 215 22.87 22.16 10.58
N PRO A 216 23.66 23.13 11.09
CA PRO A 216 23.26 23.95 12.23
C PRO A 216 21.91 24.62 12.01
N GLY A 217 21.09 24.70 13.06
CA GLY A 217 19.72 25.21 13.03
C GLY A 217 19.62 26.68 12.62
N HIS A 218 19.63 26.94 11.31
CA HIS A 218 19.42 28.27 10.71
C HIS A 218 17.99 28.38 10.17
N PRO A 219 17.27 29.52 10.33
CA PRO A 219 15.88 29.66 9.91
C PRO A 219 15.62 29.30 8.45
N VAL A 220 16.55 29.62 7.55
CA VAL A 220 16.45 29.27 6.11
C VAL A 220 16.50 27.75 5.90
N ILE A 221 17.34 27.04 6.66
CA ILE A 221 17.46 25.58 6.55
C ILE A 221 16.18 24.93 7.09
N GLN A 222 15.64 25.45 8.19
CA GLN A 222 14.37 24.99 8.72
C GLN A 222 13.22 25.18 7.72
N ASP A 223 13.12 26.35 7.09
CA ASP A 223 12.14 26.60 6.02
C ASP A 223 12.32 25.65 4.82
N MET A 224 13.55 25.32 4.44
CA MET A 224 13.83 24.33 3.38
C MET A 224 13.35 22.93 3.75
N ILE A 225 13.53 22.51 5.01
CA ILE A 225 13.03 21.23 5.52
C ILE A 225 11.50 21.25 5.55
N ASP A 226 10.90 22.29 6.13
CA ASP A 226 9.44 22.44 6.28
C ASP A 226 8.74 22.41 4.91
N LYS A 227 9.32 23.04 3.90
CA LYS A 227 8.83 22.98 2.51
C LYS A 227 8.80 21.57 1.92
N ARG A 228 9.66 20.66 2.36
CA ARG A 228 9.75 19.27 1.87
C ARG A 228 8.87 18.31 2.65
N VAL A 229 8.71 18.53 3.96
CA VAL A 229 7.92 17.64 4.83
C VAL A 229 6.45 18.05 4.95
N ARG A 230 6.07 19.26 4.52
CA ARG A 230 4.67 19.71 4.58
C ARG A 230 3.76 18.74 3.80
N PRO A 231 2.54 18.45 4.28
CA PRO A 231 1.63 17.49 3.64
C PRO A 231 1.29 17.79 2.17
N THR A 232 1.45 19.03 1.71
CA THR A 232 1.19 19.44 0.33
C THR A 232 2.38 19.26 -0.62
N ALA A 233 3.56 18.92 -0.11
CA ALA A 233 4.76 18.72 -0.90
C ALA A 233 4.78 17.36 -1.60
N GLN A 234 5.52 17.28 -2.69
CA GLN A 234 5.80 16.02 -3.39
C GLN A 234 6.56 15.06 -2.47
N TRP A 235 6.07 13.83 -2.35
CA TRP A 235 6.65 12.78 -1.50
C TRP A 235 6.97 13.23 -0.06
N SER A 236 6.10 14.06 0.49
CA SER A 236 6.19 14.57 1.85
C SER A 236 6.31 13.46 2.90
N ALA A 237 5.66 12.31 2.72
CA ALA A 237 5.82 11.20 3.66
C ALA A 237 7.23 10.60 3.63
N ALA A 238 7.87 10.51 2.46
CA ALA A 238 9.26 10.05 2.35
C ALA A 238 10.23 11.06 2.98
N ALA A 239 10.03 12.35 2.72
CA ALA A 239 10.80 13.43 3.35
C ALA A 239 10.65 13.43 4.88
N ALA A 240 9.41 13.29 5.39
CA ALA A 240 9.14 13.21 6.82
C ALA A 240 9.78 11.97 7.46
N THR A 241 9.78 10.83 6.75
CA THR A 241 10.46 9.61 7.19
C THR A 241 11.97 9.82 7.33
N ALA A 242 12.62 10.45 6.34
CA ALA A 242 14.04 10.78 6.40
C ALA A 242 14.37 11.70 7.59
N LEU A 243 13.58 12.76 7.78
CA LEU A 243 13.75 13.67 8.91
C LEU A 243 13.57 12.97 10.26
N ALA A 244 12.57 12.10 10.39
CA ALA A 244 12.32 11.34 11.61
C ALA A 244 13.47 10.37 11.92
N LEU A 245 14.04 9.72 10.89
CA LEU A 245 15.19 8.83 11.02
C LEU A 245 16.44 9.60 11.47
N GLN A 246 16.76 10.72 10.83
CA GLN A 246 17.92 11.54 11.23
C GLN A 246 17.82 11.99 12.69
N ARG A 247 16.66 12.52 13.08
CA ARG A 247 16.41 12.92 14.48
C ARG A 247 16.52 11.75 15.47
N ALA A 248 16.25 10.52 15.04
CA ALA A 248 16.42 9.34 15.87
C ALA A 248 17.90 8.97 16.04
N CYS A 249 18.70 9.10 14.97
CA CYS A 249 20.16 8.92 15.03
C CYS A 249 20.82 9.95 15.95
N ASP A 250 20.46 11.22 15.85
CA ASP A 250 21.05 12.29 16.68
C ASP A 250 20.80 12.04 18.18
N ARG A 251 19.56 11.67 18.54
CA ARG A 251 19.22 11.30 19.94
C ARG A 251 20.04 10.13 20.48
N GLN A 252 20.41 9.17 19.63
CA GLN A 252 21.26 8.05 20.04
C GLN A 252 22.70 8.48 20.28
N LEU A 253 23.21 9.44 19.52
CA LEU A 253 24.55 10.02 19.71
C LEU A 253 24.63 10.91 20.96
N ASP A 254 23.56 11.64 21.28
CA ASP A 254 23.50 12.53 22.45
C ASP A 254 23.31 11.80 23.79
N THR A 255 22.97 10.50 23.77
CA THR A 255 22.79 9.72 24.99
C THR A 255 24.16 9.19 25.48
N PRO A 256 24.64 9.56 26.69
CA PRO A 256 25.89 9.00 27.21
C PRO A 256 25.77 7.48 27.30
N ALA A 257 26.86 6.76 26.99
CA ALA A 257 26.93 5.31 27.06
C ALA A 257 26.59 4.81 28.48
N ARG A 258 25.31 4.49 28.73
CA ARG A 258 24.92 3.72 29.90
C ARG A 258 25.44 2.30 29.69
N SER A 259 26.18 1.79 30.67
CA SER A 259 26.39 0.36 30.87
C SER A 259 25.09 -0.39 30.54
N ALA A 260 25.20 -1.46 29.78
CA ALA A 260 24.11 -2.32 29.33
C ALA A 260 23.32 -2.89 30.52
N ALA A 261 22.49 -2.07 31.13
CA ALA A 261 21.41 -2.52 31.99
C ALA A 261 20.35 -3.06 31.04
N ALA A 262 20.03 -4.34 31.22
CA ALA A 262 19.00 -5.04 30.46
C ALA A 262 17.79 -4.13 30.26
N ARG A 263 17.47 -3.87 28.98
CA ARG A 263 16.21 -3.24 28.60
C ARG A 263 15.10 -3.97 29.37
N PRO A 264 14.11 -3.27 29.95
CA PRO A 264 12.93 -3.94 30.43
C PRO A 264 12.37 -4.69 29.23
N VAL A 265 12.36 -6.01 29.32
CA VAL A 265 11.60 -6.86 28.43
C VAL A 265 10.18 -6.32 28.55
N THR A 266 9.74 -5.57 27.53
CA THR A 266 8.32 -5.33 27.32
C THR A 266 7.70 -6.71 27.39
N THR A 267 6.86 -6.92 28.40
CA THR A 267 6.16 -8.17 28.67
C THR A 267 5.68 -8.73 27.35
N GLY A 268 6.33 -9.83 26.95
CA GLY A 268 6.15 -10.43 25.66
C GLY A 268 4.69 -10.76 25.45
N SER A 269 4.13 -10.26 24.36
CA SER A 269 3.35 -11.16 23.55
C SER A 269 4.29 -12.32 23.21
N THR A 270 3.90 -13.54 23.54
CA THR A 270 4.48 -14.76 22.94
C THR A 270 4.75 -14.47 21.47
N PRO A 271 5.88 -14.86 20.87
CA PRO A 271 6.09 -14.68 19.43
C PRO A 271 5.01 -15.53 18.73
N GLY A 272 3.87 -14.92 18.45
CA GLY A 272 2.86 -15.50 17.58
C GLY A 272 3.51 -15.49 16.20
N HIS A 273 3.95 -16.68 15.77
CA HIS A 273 4.64 -16.85 14.50
C HIS A 273 3.87 -16.17 13.37
N SER A 274 4.58 -15.37 12.57
CA SER A 274 3.96 -14.59 11.51
C SER A 274 3.42 -15.50 10.40
N ASN A 275 2.09 -15.52 10.25
CA ASN A 275 1.45 -16.12 9.07
C ASN A 275 1.48 -15.21 7.84
N VAL A 276 2.08 -14.02 7.97
CA VAL A 276 2.08 -12.96 6.95
C VAL A 276 3.42 -12.87 6.23
N ASP A 277 4.54 -12.98 6.94
CA ASP A 277 5.90 -12.85 6.42
C ASP A 277 6.82 -13.99 6.89
N LEU A 278 8.06 -14.01 6.40
CA LEU A 278 9.03 -15.06 6.68
C LEU A 278 9.95 -14.77 7.86
N HIS A 279 9.77 -13.67 8.58
CA HIS A 279 10.78 -13.16 9.52
C HIS A 279 11.17 -14.20 10.58
N ASP A 280 10.17 -14.83 11.20
CA ASP A 280 10.38 -15.82 12.27
C ASP A 280 10.92 -17.16 11.74
N LEU A 281 10.87 -17.41 10.43
CA LEU A 281 11.35 -18.66 9.83
C LEU A 281 12.82 -18.58 9.40
N LEU A 282 13.41 -17.38 9.39
CA LEU A 282 14.79 -17.17 8.98
C LEU A 282 15.80 -17.87 9.90
N GLU A 283 15.48 -18.01 11.19
CA GLU A 283 16.36 -18.66 12.16
C GLU A 283 16.57 -20.16 11.90
N HIS A 284 15.69 -20.77 11.09
CA HIS A 284 15.76 -22.18 10.71
C HIS A 284 16.49 -22.42 9.39
N LEU A 285 17.00 -21.37 8.74
CA LEU A 285 17.74 -21.44 7.48
C LEU A 285 19.24 -21.32 7.74
N ASP A 286 20.05 -21.92 6.86
CA ASP A 286 21.50 -21.79 6.95
C ASP A 286 21.92 -20.31 6.78
N PRO A 287 22.67 -19.72 7.73
CA PRO A 287 23.04 -18.30 7.67
C PRO A 287 23.90 -17.93 6.46
N VAL A 288 24.72 -18.85 5.94
CA VAL A 288 25.60 -18.61 4.79
C VAL A 288 24.77 -18.59 3.51
N GLU A 289 23.86 -19.56 3.35
CA GLU A 289 22.92 -19.58 2.23
C GLU A 289 21.98 -18.37 2.25
N LEU A 290 21.47 -18.01 3.43
CA LEU A 290 20.59 -16.85 3.61
C LEU A 290 21.30 -15.53 3.28
N GLN A 291 22.58 -15.39 3.66
CA GLN A 291 23.40 -14.23 3.31
C GLN A 291 23.66 -14.14 1.79
N ALA A 292 23.81 -15.27 1.10
CA ALA A 292 23.94 -15.34 -0.36
C ALA A 292 22.61 -15.11 -1.09
N GLY A 293 21.49 -15.40 -0.43
CA GLY A 293 20.14 -15.36 -0.96
C GLY A 293 19.69 -16.75 -1.44
N ILE A 294 18.56 -17.21 -0.91
CA ILE A 294 18.06 -18.56 -1.19
C ILE A 294 17.13 -18.52 -2.41
N SER A 295 17.39 -19.39 -3.38
CA SER A 295 16.56 -19.47 -4.59
C SER A 295 15.17 -20.03 -4.28
N LEU A 296 14.14 -19.36 -4.77
CA LEU A 296 12.77 -19.81 -4.74
C LEU A 296 12.25 -20.07 -6.15
N THR A 297 11.40 -21.08 -6.30
CA THR A 297 10.67 -21.32 -7.55
C THR A 297 9.18 -21.49 -7.30
N GLY A 298 8.37 -21.12 -8.28
CA GLY A 298 6.93 -21.31 -8.24
C GLY A 298 6.38 -21.50 -9.63
N ARG A 299 5.48 -22.48 -9.81
CA ARG A 299 4.87 -22.78 -11.11
C ARG A 299 3.44 -22.26 -11.13
N HIS A 300 3.12 -21.41 -12.11
CA HIS A 300 1.76 -20.95 -12.32
C HIS A 300 1.43 -21.06 -13.80
N ARG A 301 0.35 -21.79 -14.12
CA ARG A 301 0.03 -22.21 -15.48
C ARG A 301 1.23 -22.95 -16.09
N ASN A 302 1.65 -22.56 -17.30
CA ASN A 302 2.78 -23.18 -18.01
C ASN A 302 4.11 -22.42 -17.83
N THR A 303 4.20 -21.53 -16.84
CA THR A 303 5.39 -20.69 -16.60
C THR A 303 6.00 -20.99 -15.23
N VAL A 304 7.33 -21.11 -15.21
CA VAL A 304 8.11 -21.19 -13.98
C VAL A 304 8.60 -19.80 -13.62
N HIS A 305 8.24 -19.34 -12.43
CA HIS A 305 8.69 -18.08 -11.86
C HIS A 305 9.83 -18.36 -10.89
N ARG A 306 10.80 -17.45 -10.85
CA ARG A 306 11.97 -17.51 -9.96
C ARG A 306 12.00 -16.28 -9.07
N ALA A 307 12.44 -16.47 -7.85
CA ALA A 307 12.66 -15.40 -6.88
C ALA A 307 13.85 -15.73 -5.98
N VAL A 308 14.26 -14.77 -5.16
CA VAL A 308 15.33 -14.95 -4.17
C VAL A 308 14.82 -14.51 -2.81
N LEU A 309 14.83 -15.39 -1.82
CA LEU A 309 14.63 -15.04 -0.42
C LEU A 309 15.88 -14.31 0.08
N LEU A 310 15.69 -13.08 0.54
CA LEU A 310 16.73 -12.22 1.08
C LEU A 310 16.91 -12.48 2.59
N HIS A 311 18.08 -12.11 3.10
CA HIS A 311 18.44 -12.27 4.51
C HIS A 311 17.54 -11.54 5.52
N ASP A 312 16.68 -10.63 5.05
CA ASP A 312 15.72 -9.91 5.87
C ASP A 312 14.28 -10.43 5.73
N GLY A 313 14.10 -11.61 5.12
CA GLY A 313 12.80 -12.29 5.00
C GLY A 313 11.97 -11.83 3.81
N ARG A 314 12.44 -10.84 3.05
CA ARG A 314 11.77 -10.39 1.84
C ARG A 314 12.07 -11.31 0.68
N ILE A 315 11.13 -11.39 -0.26
CA ILE A 315 11.29 -12.15 -1.49
C ILE A 315 11.51 -11.19 -2.65
N SER A 316 12.67 -11.31 -3.30
CA SER A 316 13.04 -10.54 -4.47
C SER A 316 12.53 -11.19 -5.75
N VAL A 317 11.64 -10.49 -6.46
CA VAL A 317 11.14 -10.86 -7.79
C VAL A 317 11.55 -9.77 -8.77
N TRP A 318 12.26 -10.13 -9.85
CA TRP A 318 12.81 -9.16 -10.82
C TRP A 318 13.65 -8.05 -10.15
N SER A 319 14.50 -8.46 -9.21
CA SER A 319 15.35 -7.55 -8.40
C SER A 319 14.58 -6.57 -7.52
N ARG A 320 13.30 -6.86 -7.21
CA ARG A 320 12.47 -6.04 -6.34
C ARG A 320 12.04 -6.80 -5.10
N PRO A 321 12.36 -6.30 -3.90
CA PRO A 321 11.96 -6.95 -2.67
C PRO A 321 10.46 -6.71 -2.39
N TRP A 322 9.77 -7.80 -2.04
CA TRP A 322 8.40 -7.82 -1.57
C TRP A 322 8.37 -8.35 -0.14
N GLY A 323 7.57 -7.73 0.74
CA GLY A 323 7.58 -8.03 2.17
C GLY A 323 6.91 -9.36 2.55
N THR A 324 6.04 -9.90 1.70
CA THR A 324 5.32 -11.16 1.98
C THR A 324 5.41 -12.16 0.83
N PRO A 325 5.31 -13.48 1.10
CA PRO A 325 5.16 -14.52 0.08
C PRO A 325 4.00 -14.23 -0.89
N ASN A 326 2.85 -13.81 -0.34
CA ASN A 326 1.66 -13.47 -1.12
C ASN A 326 1.93 -12.35 -2.12
N SER A 327 2.45 -11.20 -1.65
CA SER A 327 2.72 -10.07 -2.55
C SER A 327 3.77 -10.41 -3.60
N ALA A 328 4.81 -11.18 -3.25
CA ALA A 328 5.81 -11.66 -4.20
C ALA A 328 5.20 -12.55 -5.29
N ALA A 329 4.39 -13.53 -4.91
CA ALA A 329 3.75 -14.46 -5.84
C ALA A 329 2.77 -13.74 -6.79
N ARG A 330 1.95 -12.84 -6.23
CA ARG A 330 1.00 -12.02 -6.98
C ARG A 330 1.71 -11.04 -7.92
N ALA A 331 2.86 -10.50 -7.52
CA ALA A 331 3.70 -9.69 -8.40
C ALA A 331 4.26 -10.53 -9.55
N ALA A 332 4.85 -11.69 -9.25
CA ALA A 332 5.48 -12.58 -10.24
C ALA A 332 4.52 -13.09 -11.31
N THR A 333 3.30 -13.44 -10.91
CA THR A 333 2.31 -14.10 -11.77
C THR A 333 1.28 -13.13 -12.34
N GLY A 334 1.10 -11.98 -11.69
CA GLY A 334 0.02 -11.04 -11.92
C GLY A 334 -1.37 -11.57 -11.52
N SER A 335 -1.49 -12.74 -10.90
CA SER A 335 -2.76 -13.24 -10.35
C SER A 335 -2.98 -12.63 -8.97
N ASP A 336 -4.21 -12.24 -8.64
CA ASP A 336 -4.53 -11.70 -7.31
C ASP A 336 -4.91 -12.80 -6.30
N ASP A 337 -5.22 -14.01 -6.78
CA ASP A 337 -5.76 -15.13 -5.97
C ASP A 337 -4.72 -16.20 -5.64
N ILE A 338 -3.43 -15.94 -5.88
CA ILE A 338 -2.38 -16.90 -5.55
C ILE A 338 -2.01 -16.80 -4.07
N ASP A 339 -2.00 -17.94 -3.41
CA ASP A 339 -1.35 -18.16 -2.12
C ASP A 339 0.17 -18.35 -2.32
N GLY A 340 0.93 -17.36 -1.88
CA GLY A 340 2.38 -17.34 -1.92
C GLY A 340 3.05 -18.39 -1.04
N TRP A 341 2.39 -18.82 0.03
CA TRP A 341 2.94 -19.82 0.94
C TRP A 341 2.99 -21.21 0.29
N GLY A 342 1.90 -21.63 -0.38
CA GLY A 342 1.91 -22.85 -1.18
C GLY A 342 2.64 -22.72 -2.52
N PHE A 343 2.75 -21.51 -3.07
CA PHE A 343 3.32 -21.27 -4.39
C PHE A 343 4.85 -21.33 -4.43
N TRP A 344 5.53 -20.67 -3.48
CA TRP A 344 6.99 -20.61 -3.47
C TRP A 344 7.57 -21.86 -2.82
N ARG A 345 8.54 -22.47 -3.51
CA ARG A 345 9.29 -23.64 -3.06
C ARG A 345 10.77 -23.30 -2.90
N LEU A 346 11.38 -23.81 -1.84
CA LEU A 346 12.82 -23.78 -1.59
C LEU A 346 13.36 -25.21 -1.44
N THR A 347 14.65 -25.36 -1.67
CA THR A 347 15.37 -26.62 -1.47
C THR A 347 16.30 -26.48 -0.28
N ILE A 348 16.07 -27.25 0.78
CA ILE A 348 16.94 -27.30 1.96
C ILE A 348 17.55 -28.70 2.04
N ALA A 349 18.88 -28.79 2.10
CA ALA A 349 19.60 -30.07 2.19
C ALA A 349 19.17 -31.11 1.11
N GLY A 350 18.84 -30.64 -0.09
CA GLY A 350 18.40 -31.48 -1.21
C GLY A 350 16.92 -31.86 -1.21
N VAL A 351 16.14 -31.43 -0.21
CA VAL A 351 14.69 -31.66 -0.13
C VAL A 351 13.95 -30.40 -0.56
N GLU A 352 13.12 -30.52 -1.60
CA GLU A 352 12.27 -29.42 -2.06
C GLU A 352 10.93 -29.41 -1.31
N GLN A 353 10.58 -28.26 -0.75
CA GLN A 353 9.32 -28.04 -0.03
C GLN A 353 8.79 -26.63 -0.28
N SER A 354 7.48 -26.46 -0.15
CA SER A 354 6.82 -25.14 -0.17
C SER A 354 7.11 -24.35 1.11
N LEU A 355 6.95 -23.03 1.06
CA LEU A 355 7.02 -22.20 2.27
C LEU A 355 5.93 -22.58 3.29
N ALA A 356 4.77 -23.07 2.84
CA ALA A 356 3.72 -23.56 3.72
C ALA A 356 4.14 -24.83 4.49
N GLU A 357 4.74 -25.80 3.79
CA GLU A 357 5.29 -27.02 4.40
C GLU A 357 6.45 -26.68 5.35
N PHE A 358 7.35 -25.80 4.91
CA PHE A 358 8.46 -25.33 5.73
C PHE A 358 7.98 -24.65 7.01
N ARG A 359 6.99 -23.76 6.92
CA ARG A 359 6.36 -23.13 8.09
C ARG A 359 5.77 -24.18 9.02
N ALA A 360 4.94 -25.08 8.51
CA ALA A 360 4.28 -26.11 9.31
C ALA A 360 5.26 -27.02 10.07
N ALA A 361 6.43 -27.30 9.50
CA ALA A 361 7.48 -28.10 10.16
C ALA A 361 8.18 -27.38 11.32
N HIS A 362 8.15 -26.04 11.34
CA HIS A 362 8.85 -25.21 12.31
C HIS A 362 7.92 -24.44 13.26
N THR A 363 6.61 -24.48 13.01
CA THR A 363 5.59 -24.04 13.95
C THR A 363 5.06 -25.22 14.74
N THR A 364 5.15 -25.16 16.08
CA THR A 364 4.42 -26.11 16.95
C THR A 364 2.92 -25.81 16.84
N PRO A 365 2.05 -26.84 16.80
CA PRO A 365 0.61 -26.60 16.81
C PRO A 365 0.22 -25.89 18.10
N ASP A 366 -0.61 -24.84 17.99
CA ASP A 366 -1.20 -24.19 19.16
C ASP A 366 -1.90 -25.25 20.03
N PRO A 367 -1.77 -25.20 21.37
CA PRO A 367 -2.54 -26.06 22.23
C PRO A 367 -4.04 -25.88 21.93
N PRO A 368 -4.85 -26.95 21.93
CA PRO A 368 -6.27 -26.84 21.66
C PRO A 368 -6.92 -25.88 22.67
N VAL A 369 -7.68 -24.92 22.14
CA VAL A 369 -8.45 -23.90 22.89
C VAL A 369 -9.52 -24.55 23.76
#